data_AF-A0A5C4MJT5-F1
#
_entry.id   AF-A0A5C4MJT5-F1
#
_cell.length_a   1.000
_cell.length_b   1.000
_cell.length_c   1.000
_cell.angle_alpha   90.00
_cell.angle_beta   90.00
_cell.angle_gamma   90.00
#
_symmetry.space_group_name_H-M   'P 1'
#
loop_
_entity.id
_entity.type
_entity.pdbx_description
1 polymer ?
#
loop_
_entity_poly.entity_id
_entity_poly.type
_entity_poly.pdbx_seq_one_letter_code
_entity_poly.pdbx_strand_id
1 'polypeptide(L)' 'MSDQTPVAPAEPTTTPLLRVVKGDPTPEELAALVAVVAARGAVVAPAAAQRRSAWGDPAVATRPAHSHGHDGWRRSAFAR' A
#
# COMPACT_ATOMS: atom_id res chain seq x y z
N MET A 1 25.13 -41.89 39.50
CA MET A 1 24.49 -40.58 39.77
C MET A 1 24.98 -39.67 38.66
N SER A 2 24.31 -39.69 37.51
CA SER A 2 24.70 -38.91 36.33
C SER A 2 23.67 -37.80 36.16
N ASP A 3 24.09 -36.57 36.39
CA ASP A 3 23.29 -35.38 36.14
C ASP A 3 23.08 -35.21 34.63
N GLN A 4 21.82 -35.28 34.20
CA GLN A 4 21.42 -34.91 32.86
C GLN A 4 20.84 -33.49 32.93
N THR A 5 21.68 -32.49 32.68
CA THR A 5 21.24 -31.10 32.50
C THR A 5 20.42 -31.01 31.21
N PRO A 6 19.12 -30.65 31.26
CA PRO A 6 18.35 -30.48 30.05
C PRO A 6 18.78 -29.18 29.39
N VAL A 7 19.36 -29.28 28.18
CA VAL A 7 19.54 -28.15 27.28
C VAL A 7 18.15 -27.67 26.88
N ALA A 8 17.79 -26.47 27.36
CA ALA A 8 16.59 -25.76 26.90
C ALA A 8 16.70 -25.50 25.39
N PRO A 9 15.63 -25.65 24.59
CA PRO A 9 15.69 -25.40 23.16
C PRO A 9 16.06 -23.94 22.91
N ALA A 10 17.02 -23.72 22.00
CA ALA A 10 17.36 -22.39 21.53
C ALA A 10 16.16 -21.80 20.76
N GLU A 11 15.50 -20.81 21.34
CA GLU A 11 14.41 -20.05 20.71
C GLU A 11 14.94 -19.34 19.45
N PRO A 12 14.37 -19.58 18.26
CA PRO A 12 14.76 -18.85 17.06
C PRO A 12 14.31 -17.40 17.16
N THR A 13 15.25 -16.46 17.29
CA THR A 13 15.02 -15.02 17.17
C THR A 13 14.66 -14.66 15.72
N THR A 14 13.39 -14.89 15.35
CA THR A 14 12.80 -14.40 14.09
C THR A 14 12.22 -13.02 14.34
N THR A 15 12.75 -12.01 13.66
CA THR A 15 12.14 -10.68 13.62
C THR A 15 10.75 -10.78 12.96
N PRO A 16 9.69 -10.28 13.60
CA PRO A 16 8.33 -10.43 13.08
C PRO A 16 8.12 -9.58 11.82
N LEU A 17 7.44 -10.16 10.81
CA LEU A 17 7.13 -9.50 9.53
C LEU A 17 6.11 -8.36 9.67
N LEU A 18 5.20 -8.48 10.65
CA LEU A 18 4.17 -7.50 10.97
C LEU A 18 4.18 -7.25 12.47
N ARG A 19 4.00 -6.00 12.89
CA ARG A 19 3.93 -5.60 14.31
C ARG A 19 2.67 -4.77 14.56
N VAL A 20 1.91 -5.15 15.58
CA VAL A 20 0.81 -4.34 16.09
C VAL A 20 1.40 -3.15 16.84
N VAL A 21 1.20 -1.93 16.31
CA VAL A 21 1.72 -0.70 16.91
C VAL A 21 0.76 -0.12 17.94
N LYS A 22 -0.54 -0.39 17.80
CA LYS A 22 -1.60 0.13 18.66
C LYS A 22 -2.79 -0.83 18.71
N GLY A 23 -3.40 -0.95 19.90
CA GLY A 23 -4.54 -1.83 20.16
C GLY A 23 -4.12 -3.20 20.67
N ASP A 24 -5.09 -3.95 21.19
CA ASP A 24 -4.93 -5.34 21.64
C ASP A 24 -5.97 -6.20 20.91
N PRO A 25 -5.70 -6.60 19.65
CA PRO A 25 -6.66 -7.36 18.87
C PRO A 25 -6.81 -8.76 19.44
N THR A 26 -8.02 -9.32 19.36
CA THR A 26 -8.20 -10.72 19.72
C THR A 26 -7.42 -11.62 18.75
N PRO A 27 -7.11 -12.87 19.14
CA PRO A 27 -6.40 -13.81 18.25
C PRO A 27 -7.12 -14.01 16.90
N GLU A 28 -8.45 -14.00 16.93
CA GLU A 28 -9.30 -14.15 15.74
C GLU A 28 -9.19 -12.94 14.81
N GLU A 29 -9.20 -11.73 15.38
CA GLU A 29 -9.03 -10.48 14.62
C GLU A 29 -7.63 -10.40 14.00
N LEU A 30 -6.60 -10.77 14.75
CA LEU A 30 -5.24 -10.81 14.23
C LEU A 30 -5.12 -11.82 13.08
N ALA A 31 -5.70 -13.01 13.20
CA ALA A 31 -5.72 -14.02 12.15
C ALA A 31 -6.45 -13.51 10.89
N ALA A 32 -7.57 -12.82 11.05
CA ALA A 32 -8.29 -12.20 9.94
C ALA A 32 -7.41 -11.17 9.20
N LEU A 33 -6.69 -10.31 9.93
CA LEU A 33 -5.78 -9.33 9.34
C LEU A 33 -4.62 -10.00 8.57
N VAL A 34 -4.00 -11.02 9.16
CA VAL A 34 -2.92 -11.77 8.51
C VAL A 34 -3.42 -12.45 7.24
N ALA A 35 -4.61 -13.06 7.27
CA ALA A 35 -5.22 -13.69 6.10
C ALA A 35 -5.45 -12.69 4.95
N VAL A 36 -5.91 -11.48 5.26
CA VAL A 36 -6.11 -10.41 4.26
C VAL A 36 -4.77 -9.97 3.65
N VAL A 37 -3.74 -9.74 4.46
CA VAL A 37 -2.42 -9.33 3.96
C VAL A 37 -1.80 -10.42 3.09
N ALA A 38 -1.86 -11.68 3.53
CA ALA A 38 -1.37 -12.81 2.76
C ALA A 38 -2.12 -12.97 1.43
N ALA A 39 -3.45 -12.85 1.44
CA ALA A 39 -4.27 -12.94 0.23
C ALA A 39 -3.97 -11.80 -0.77
N ARG A 40 -3.64 -10.59 -0.30
CA ARG A 40 -3.18 -9.49 -1.15
C ARG A 40 -1.82 -9.78 -1.79
N GLY A 41 -0.89 -10.39 -1.04
CA GLY A 41 0.45 -10.76 -1.52
C GLY A 41 0.47 -11.96 -2.48
N ALA A 42 -0.49 -12.88 -2.36
CA ALA A 42 -0.60 -14.06 -3.21
C ALA A 42 -1.08 -13.75 -4.65
N VAL A 43 -1.56 -12.54 -4.91
CA VAL A 43 -1.95 -12.12 -6.26
C VAL A 43 -0.68 -11.79 -7.07
N VAL A 44 0.01 -12.82 -7.57
CA VAL A 44 0.99 -12.64 -8.64
C VAL A 44 0.21 -12.42 -9.94
N ALA A 45 0.00 -11.16 -10.30
CA ALA A 45 -0.46 -10.81 -11.65
C ALA A 45 0.74 -10.77 -12.61
N PRO A 46 0.60 -11.27 -13.85
CA PRO A 46 1.63 -11.05 -14.86
C PRO A 46 1.84 -9.54 -15.02
N ALA A 47 3.10 -9.11 -15.13
CA ALA A 47 3.48 -7.70 -15.19
C ALA A 47 2.96 -7.03 -16.49
N ALA A 48 1.66 -6.74 -16.52
CA ALA A 48 1.07 -5.79 -17.44
C ALA A 48 1.35 -4.39 -16.88
N ALA A 49 1.79 -3.47 -17.74
CA ALA A 49 1.97 -2.07 -17.36
C ALA A 49 0.68 -1.57 -16.70
N GLN A 50 0.69 -1.39 -15.37
CA GLN A 50 -0.48 -0.96 -14.65
C GLN A 50 -0.85 0.43 -15.17
N ARG A 51 -2.04 0.54 -15.77
CA ARG A 51 -2.61 1.83 -16.14
C ARG A 51 -2.71 2.64 -14.84
N ARG A 52 -1.96 3.75 -14.77
CA ARG A 52 -1.97 4.63 -13.59
C ARG A 52 -3.41 5.05 -13.31
N SER A 53 -3.78 5.10 -12.03
CA SER A 53 -5.05 5.69 -11.64
C SER A 53 -5.05 7.18 -12.02
N ALA A 54 -6.23 7.76 -12.18
CA ALA A 54 -6.35 9.21 -12.42
C ALA A 54 -5.70 10.04 -11.29
N TRP A 55 -5.67 9.50 -10.07
CA TRP A 55 -4.97 10.10 -8.92
C TRP A 55 -3.44 10.08 -9.05
N GLY A 56 -2.89 9.08 -9.76
CA GLY A 56 -1.47 8.98 -10.06
C GLY A 56 -1.09 9.59 -11.41
N ASP A 57 -1.99 10.35 -12.05
CA ASP A 57 -1.71 11.00 -13.31
C ASP A 57 -0.81 12.24 -13.08
N PRO A 58 0.43 12.28 -13.62
CA PRO A 58 1.31 13.44 -13.51
C PRO A 58 0.72 14.72 -14.09
N ALA A 59 -0.25 14.60 -15.01
CA ALA A 59 -0.98 15.73 -15.55
C ALA A 59 -1.77 16.49 -14.47
N VAL A 60 -2.14 15.85 -13.36
CA VAL A 60 -2.80 16.49 -12.21
C VAL A 60 -1.80 17.29 -11.36
N ALA A 61 -0.54 16.85 -11.31
CA ALA A 61 0.52 17.53 -10.55
C ALA A 61 1.06 18.78 -11.26
N THR A 62 0.69 18.98 -12.52
CA THR A 62 1.15 20.11 -13.34
C THR A 62 -0.03 20.95 -13.79
N ARG A 63 0.17 22.26 -13.81
CA ARG A 63 -0.86 23.16 -14.30
C ARG A 63 -0.89 23.11 -15.83
N PRO A 64 -2.08 22.95 -16.46
CA PRO A 64 -2.15 23.00 -17.92
C PRO A 64 -1.70 24.38 -18.43
N ALA A 65 -1.06 24.39 -19.58
CA ALA A 65 -0.69 25.62 -20.26
C ALA A 65 -1.95 26.45 -20.57
N HIS A 66 -1.87 27.76 -20.37
CA HIS A 66 -2.94 28.64 -20.81
C HIS A 66 -3.01 28.68 -22.34
N SER A 67 -4.21 28.54 -22.88
CA SER A 67 -4.44 28.82 -24.29
C SER A 67 -4.41 30.34 -24.49
N HIS A 68 -3.35 30.84 -25.12
CA HIS A 68 -3.26 32.21 -25.60
C HIS A 68 -3.68 32.22 -27.08
N GLY A 69 -4.76 32.94 -27.39
CA GLY A 69 -5.25 33.08 -28.76
C GLY A 69 -5.92 34.43 -28.94
N HIS A 70 -5.95 34.90 -30.19
CA HIS A 70 -6.74 36.08 -30.56
C HIS A 70 -8.18 35.89 -30.06
N ASP A 71 -8.73 36.90 -29.39
CA ASP A 71 -10.06 36.90 -28.75
C ASP A 71 -10.28 35.95 -27.55
N GLY A 72 -9.23 35.37 -26.95
CA GLY A 72 -9.38 34.48 -25.78
C GLY A 72 -10.18 35.09 -24.61
N TRP A 73 -9.96 36.38 -24.35
CA TRP A 73 -10.69 37.17 -23.35
C TRP A 73 -12.14 37.49 -23.75
N ARG A 74 -12.43 37.61 -25.06
CA ARG A 74 -13.81 37.81 -25.54
C ARG A 74 -14.62 36.53 -25.44
N ARG A 75 -13.98 35.39 -25.71
CA ARG A 75 -14.62 34.06 -25.60
C ARG A 75 -14.94 33.65 -24.16
N SER A 76 -14.27 34.19 -23.14
CA SER A 76 -14.64 33.90 -21.74
C SER A 76 -15.95 34.58 -21.31
N ALA A 77 -16.36 35.65 -22.00
CA ALA A 77 -17.60 36.37 -21.70
C ALA A 77 -18.85 35.73 -22.33
N PHE A 78 -18.68 34.80 -23.26
CA PHE A 78 -19.77 34.03 -23.85
C PHE A 78 -19.67 32.59 -23.37
N ALA A 79 -20.71 32.08 -22.73
CA ALA A 79 -20.80 30.67 -22.41
C ALA A 79 -20.78 29.85 -23.72
N ARG A 80 -20.12 28.69 -23.70
CA ARG A 80 -20.22 27.70 -24.78
C ARG A 80 -21.54 26.96 -24.68
#